data_AF-A0AAE1GJ77-F1
#
_entry.id   AF-A0AAE1GJ77-F1
#
_cell.length_a   1.000
_cell.length_b   1.000
_cell.length_c   1.000
_cell.angle_alpha   90.00
_cell.angle_beta   90.00
_cell.angle_gamma   90.00
#
_symmetry.space_group_name_H-M   'P 1'
#
loop_
_entity.id
_entity.type
_entity.pdbx_description
1 polymer ?
#
loop_
_entity_poly.entity_id
_entity_poly.type
_entity_poly.pdbx_seq_one_letter_code
_entity_poly.pdbx_strand_id
1 'polypeptide(L)'
;MILGAWVLLGMMITLSYSCNLTSLLAVRRIPHPVQTLRDLLDNPSLTVIMSPNSIITATIARSQEGDLHDLHGLQETGRVKFMPPSFLPKALQTLVVRGDHVIISTTLRMANLISQTFSETGECDFYISRQTFISNTHSIITQKSSPLTPAISNWVTRVLEAGIFNHWTASSLRNYTNCRQSSSKITILSAISMKSILGIIGMLGLGLIAAIAVFCLELFVTRFNCATFDERPLHT
;
A
#
# COMPACT_ATOMS: atom_id res chain seq x y z
N MET A 1 -3.88 32.72 -41.10
CA MET A 1 -4.86 32.11 -40.18
C MET A 1 -4.48 30.68 -39.77
N ILE A 2 -4.04 29.82 -40.70
CA ILE A 2 -3.67 28.41 -40.43
C ILE A 2 -2.56 28.25 -39.38
N LEU A 3 -1.47 29.03 -39.47
CA LEU A 3 -0.39 29.02 -38.47
C LEU A 3 -0.88 29.39 -37.06
N GLY A 4 -1.77 30.38 -36.95
CA GLY A 4 -2.35 30.77 -35.67
C GLY A 4 -3.22 29.67 -35.07
N ALA A 5 -4.04 29.01 -35.88
CA ALA A 5 -4.86 27.88 -35.45
C ALA A 5 -4.00 26.70 -34.97
N TRP A 6 -2.90 26.39 -35.68
CA TRP A 6 -1.97 25.33 -35.30
C TRP A 6 -1.28 25.59 -33.95
N VAL A 7 -0.79 26.81 -33.75
CA VAL A 7 -0.12 27.21 -32.50
C VAL A 7 -1.11 27.18 -31.32
N LEU A 8 -2.34 27.66 -31.50
CA LEU A 8 -3.37 27.62 -30.46
C LEU A 8 -3.74 26.19 -30.08
N LEU A 9 -3.86 25.29 -31.07
CA LEU A 9 -4.17 23.89 -30.83
C LEU A 9 -3.02 23.19 -30.09
N GLY A 10 -1.77 23.45 -30.48
CA GLY A 10 -0.58 22.96 -29.77
C GLY A 10 -0.51 23.45 -28.32
N MET A 11 -0.83 24.72 -28.07
CA MET A 11 -0.87 25.31 -26.73
C MET A 11 -1.96 24.66 -25.85
N MET A 12 -3.14 24.40 -26.40
CA MET A 12 -4.23 23.74 -25.66
C MET A 12 -3.87 22.30 -25.26
N ILE A 13 -3.23 21.56 -26.17
CA ILE A 13 -2.79 20.18 -25.88
C ILE A 13 -1.74 20.16 -24.77
N THR A 14 -0.73 21.04 -24.82
CA THR A 14 0.33 21.07 -23.80
C THR A 14 -0.23 21.47 -22.44
N LEU A 15 -1.10 22.48 -22.37
CA LEU A 15 -1.78 22.89 -21.14
C LEU A 15 -2.61 21.75 -20.55
N SER A 16 -3.43 21.08 -21.37
CA SER A 16 -4.27 19.96 -20.92
C SER A 16 -3.43 18.80 -20.38
N TYR A 17 -2.32 18.48 -21.05
CA TYR A 17 -1.42 17.43 -20.61
C TYR A 17 -0.75 17.78 -19.28
N SER A 18 -0.25 19.01 -19.13
CA SER A 18 0.36 19.48 -17.89
C SER A 18 -0.61 19.42 -16.71
N CYS A 19 -1.85 19.90 -16.88
CA CYS A 19 -2.86 19.86 -15.82
C CYS A 19 -3.20 18.42 -15.40
N ASN A 20 -3.38 17.52 -16.36
CA ASN A 20 -3.69 16.11 -16.06
C ASN A 20 -2.52 15.43 -15.32
N LEU A 21 -1.29 15.66 -15.78
CA LEU A 21 -0.09 15.13 -15.12
C LEU A 21 0.03 15.65 -13.69
N THR A 22 -0.21 16.95 -13.45
CA THR A 22 -0.22 17.52 -12.10
C THR A 22 -1.28 16.87 -11.22
N SER A 23 -2.48 16.62 -11.75
CA SER A 23 -3.54 15.94 -10.99
C SER A 23 -3.18 14.50 -10.62
N LEU A 24 -2.56 13.76 -11.55
CA LEU A 24 -2.12 12.38 -11.31
C LEU A 24 -0.96 12.32 -10.30
N LEU A 25 -0.05 13.28 -10.36
CA LEU A 25 1.09 13.36 -9.45
C LEU A 25 0.69 13.90 -8.06
N ALA A 26 -0.40 14.67 -7.95
CA ALA A 26 -0.87 15.21 -6.68
C ALA A 26 -1.35 14.13 -5.70
N VAL A 27 -1.79 12.97 -6.19
CA VAL A 27 -2.28 11.87 -5.35
C VAL A 27 -1.54 10.59 -5.67
N ARG A 28 -0.54 10.27 -4.85
CA ARG A 28 0.08 8.96 -4.90
C ARG A 28 -0.76 7.98 -4.09
N ARG A 29 -1.29 6.95 -4.77
CA ARG A 29 -1.99 5.86 -4.08
C ARG A 29 -0.96 4.88 -3.54
N ILE A 30 -0.86 4.74 -2.21
CA ILE A 30 -0.04 3.70 -1.59
C ILE A 30 -0.83 2.39 -1.70
N PRO A 31 -0.35 1.39 -2.48
CA PRO A 31 -1.03 0.11 -2.57
C PRO A 31 -0.91 -0.59 -1.22
N HIS A 32 -2.05 -0.98 -0.65
CA HIS A 32 -2.09 -1.82 0.53
C HIS A 32 -2.42 -3.24 0.05
N PRO A 33 -1.44 -4.16 0.02
CA PRO A 33 -1.59 -5.44 -0.69
C PRO A 33 -2.63 -6.38 -0.07
N VAL A 34 -2.89 -6.27 1.24
CA VAL A 34 -3.85 -7.14 1.95
C VAL A 34 -4.91 -6.27 2.61
N GLN A 35 -6.15 -6.34 2.13
CA GLN A 35 -7.28 -5.60 2.72
C GLN A 35 -8.39 -6.52 3.19
N THR A 36 -8.53 -7.66 2.54
CA THR A 36 -9.50 -8.69 2.86
C THR A 36 -8.83 -9.97 3.32
N LEU A 37 -9.60 -10.83 3.99
CA LEU A 37 -9.12 -12.17 4.33
C LEU A 37 -8.84 -12.98 3.05
N ARG A 38 -9.61 -12.78 1.98
CA ARG A 38 -9.39 -13.45 0.69
C ARG A 38 -8.06 -13.06 0.05
N ASP A 39 -7.68 -11.78 0.09
CA ASP A 39 -6.36 -11.32 -0.40
C ASP A 39 -5.22 -12.06 0.31
N LEU A 40 -5.39 -12.39 1.60
CA LEU A 40 -4.40 -13.15 2.35
C LEU A 40 -4.34 -14.63 1.94
N LEU A 41 -5.49 -15.23 1.65
CA LEU A 41 -5.60 -16.63 1.23
C LEU A 41 -5.01 -16.84 -0.17
N ASP A 42 -5.31 -15.93 -1.11
CA ASP A 42 -4.90 -16.00 -2.51
C ASP A 42 -3.39 -15.76 -2.71
N ASN A 43 -2.70 -15.16 -1.72
CA ASN A 43 -1.26 -14.92 -1.76
C ASN A 43 -0.47 -16.02 -1.01
N PRO A 44 0.09 -17.03 -1.70
CA PRO A 44 0.74 -18.18 -1.06
C PRO A 44 2.07 -17.83 -0.36
N SER A 45 2.71 -16.72 -0.73
CA SER A 45 3.98 -16.27 -0.15
C SER A 45 3.83 -15.70 1.27
N LEU A 46 2.62 -15.34 1.68
CA LEU A 46 2.37 -14.71 2.98
C LEU A 46 2.21 -15.77 4.08
N THR A 47 2.97 -15.58 5.16
CA THR A 47 2.87 -16.37 6.39
C THR A 47 2.03 -15.62 7.43
N VAL A 48 1.08 -16.30 8.05
CA VAL A 48 0.18 -15.73 9.05
C VAL A 48 0.73 -15.97 10.46
N ILE A 49 0.80 -14.93 11.28
CA ILE A 49 1.20 -15.02 12.69
C ILE A 49 -0.05 -14.84 13.55
N MET A 50 -0.28 -15.78 14.46
CA MET A 50 -1.43 -15.79 15.36
C MET A 50 -1.02 -16.09 16.79
N SER A 51 -1.78 -15.58 17.77
CA SER A 51 -1.58 -15.95 19.17
C SER A 51 -2.27 -17.28 19.49
N PRO A 52 -1.56 -18.25 20.09
CA PRO A 52 -2.15 -19.54 20.45
C PRO A 52 -3.22 -19.36 21.53
N ASN A 53 -4.17 -20.30 21.59
CA ASN A 53 -5.20 -20.36 22.64
C ASN A 53 -6.01 -19.07 22.80
N SER A 54 -6.27 -18.37 21.69
CA SER A 54 -7.06 -17.15 21.67
C SER A 54 -8.49 -17.42 21.18
N ILE A 55 -9.40 -16.47 21.45
CA ILE A 55 -10.76 -16.52 20.90
C ILE A 55 -10.73 -16.62 19.37
N ILE A 56 -9.76 -15.95 18.74
CA ILE A 56 -9.59 -15.95 17.28
C ILE A 56 -9.29 -17.37 16.78
N THR A 57 -8.32 -18.06 17.39
CA THR A 57 -7.97 -19.43 17.03
C THR A 57 -9.12 -20.41 17.30
N ALA A 58 -9.87 -20.20 18.39
CA ALA A 58 -11.03 -21.03 18.70
C ALA A 58 -12.20 -20.81 17.74
N THR A 59 -12.43 -19.57 17.31
CA THR A 59 -13.46 -19.24 16.32
C THR A 59 -13.12 -19.79 14.94
N ILE A 60 -11.86 -19.69 14.52
CA ILE A 60 -11.38 -20.26 13.25
C ILE A 60 -11.55 -21.78 13.25
N ALA A 61 -11.14 -22.46 14.33
CA ALA A 61 -11.29 -23.91 14.45
C ALA A 61 -12.75 -24.39 14.46
N ARG A 62 -13.70 -23.53 14.85
CA ARG A 62 -15.14 -23.84 14.84
C ARG A 62 -15.81 -23.52 13.51
N SER A 63 -15.16 -22.78 12.61
CA SER A 63 -15.75 -22.36 11.34
C SER A 63 -15.78 -23.53 10.35
N GLN A 64 -16.97 -23.90 9.89
CA GLN A 64 -17.15 -25.01 8.95
C GLN A 64 -17.16 -24.57 7.49
N GLU A 65 -17.46 -23.30 7.21
CA GLU A 65 -17.56 -22.75 5.85
C GLU A 65 -16.97 -21.33 5.75
N GLY A 66 -16.63 -20.92 4.54
CA GLY A 66 -16.14 -19.57 4.20
C GLY A 66 -14.64 -19.35 4.41
N ASP A 67 -14.19 -18.11 4.24
CA ASP A 67 -12.75 -17.75 4.27
C ASP A 67 -12.05 -18.11 5.60
N LEU A 68 -12.79 -18.21 6.71
CA LEU A 68 -12.23 -18.63 8.00
C LEU A 68 -11.92 -20.13 8.03
N HIS A 69 -12.69 -20.95 7.30
CA HIS A 69 -12.41 -22.37 7.14
C HIS A 69 -11.15 -22.58 6.29
N ASP A 70 -11.02 -21.82 5.19
CA ASP A 70 -9.80 -21.82 4.37
C ASP A 70 -8.57 -21.41 5.19
N LEU A 71 -8.72 -20.41 6.07
CA LEU A 71 -7.67 -19.98 7.01
C LEU A 71 -7.30 -21.09 8.01
N HIS A 72 -8.27 -21.90 8.46
CA HIS A 72 -7.99 -23.08 9.29
C HIS A 72 -7.16 -24.10 8.51
N GLY A 73 -7.48 -24.36 7.25
CA GLY A 73 -6.68 -25.24 6.37
C GLY A 73 -5.24 -24.77 6.17
N LEU A 74 -4.98 -23.45 6.22
CA LEU A 74 -3.61 -22.92 6.17
C LEU A 74 -2.73 -23.36 7.34
N GLN A 75 -3.33 -23.71 8.47
CA GLN A 75 -2.60 -24.23 9.63
C GLN A 75 -1.93 -25.58 9.31
N GLU A 76 -2.61 -26.45 8.57
CA GLU A 76 -2.10 -27.76 8.18
C GLU A 76 -0.94 -27.65 7.18
N THR A 77 -0.96 -26.62 6.33
CA THR A 77 0.11 -26.33 5.36
C THR A 77 1.37 -25.69 5.98
N GLY A 78 1.36 -25.40 7.30
CA GLY A 78 2.47 -24.74 7.99
C GLY A 78 2.60 -23.24 7.69
N ARG A 79 1.62 -22.64 6.99
CA ARG A 79 1.57 -21.21 6.69
C ARG A 79 1.14 -20.34 7.88
N VAL A 80 0.62 -20.96 8.95
CA VAL A 80 0.26 -20.29 10.20
C VAL A 80 1.31 -20.59 11.27
N LYS A 81 1.91 -19.54 11.85
CA LYS A 81 2.86 -19.63 12.97
C LYS A 81 2.23 -19.12 14.24
N PHE A 82 2.15 -19.98 15.24
CA PHE A 82 1.71 -19.61 16.57
C PHE A 82 2.83 -18.99 17.38
N MET A 83 2.56 -17.81 17.94
CA MET A 83 3.56 -17.02 18.61
C MET A 83 2.97 -16.33 19.84
N PRO A 84 3.68 -16.33 20.99
CA PRO A 84 3.15 -15.73 22.20
C PRO A 84 2.93 -14.22 22.01
N PRO A 85 1.90 -13.64 22.66
CA PRO A 85 1.58 -12.21 22.56
C PRO A 85 2.73 -11.26 22.91
N SER A 86 3.69 -11.72 23.74
CA SER A 86 4.88 -10.97 24.15
C SER A 86 5.90 -10.80 23.03
N PHE A 87 5.89 -11.68 22.02
CA PHE A 87 6.81 -11.61 20.89
C PHE A 87 6.25 -10.76 19.73
N LEU A 88 4.94 -10.49 19.70
CA LEU A 88 4.30 -9.69 18.64
C LEU A 88 4.98 -8.33 18.35
N PRO A 89 5.42 -7.52 19.35
CA PRO A 89 6.15 -6.28 19.06
C PRO A 89 7.43 -6.53 18.25
N LYS A 90 8.20 -7.56 18.60
CA LYS A 90 9.42 -7.95 17.89
C LYS A 90 9.11 -8.51 16.50
N ALA A 91 8.06 -9.34 16.38
CA ALA A 91 7.62 -9.87 15.09
C ALA A 91 7.17 -8.75 14.14
N LEU A 92 6.53 -7.70 14.66
CA LEU A 92 6.13 -6.54 13.87
C LEU A 92 7.35 -5.88 13.23
N GLN A 93 8.38 -5.58 14.02
CA GLN A 93 9.60 -4.89 13.54
C GLN A 93 10.54 -5.77 12.71
N THR A 94 10.49 -7.10 12.84
CA THR A 94 11.42 -8.02 12.16
C THR A 94 10.80 -8.78 10.99
N LEU A 95 9.60 -9.33 11.17
CA LEU A 95 8.96 -10.21 10.20
C LEU A 95 7.97 -9.45 9.31
N VAL A 96 7.15 -8.57 9.91
CA VAL A 96 6.12 -7.83 9.17
C VAL A 96 6.73 -6.71 8.31
N VAL A 97 7.78 -6.02 8.80
CA VAL A 97 8.53 -5.01 8.02
C VAL A 97 9.06 -5.58 6.70
N ARG A 98 9.45 -6.87 6.69
CA ARG A 98 9.95 -7.54 5.49
C ARG A 98 8.87 -7.71 4.41
N GLY A 99 7.59 -7.65 4.78
CA GLY A 99 6.45 -7.78 3.86
C GLY A 99 5.95 -9.21 3.64
N ASP A 100 6.64 -10.22 4.19
CA ASP A 100 6.32 -11.63 3.98
C ASP A 100 5.37 -12.21 5.05
N HIS A 101 5.10 -11.47 6.13
CA HIS A 101 4.32 -11.93 7.27
C HIS A 101 3.18 -10.99 7.61
N VAL A 102 2.03 -11.54 8.01
CA VAL A 102 0.85 -10.81 8.45
C VAL A 102 0.45 -11.27 9.84
N ILE A 103 0.17 -10.33 10.75
CA ILE A 103 -0.29 -10.64 12.10
C ILE A 103 -1.81 -10.52 12.16
N ILE A 104 -2.48 -11.58 12.61
CA ILE A 104 -3.90 -11.56 12.92
C ILE A 104 -4.08 -11.40 14.43
N SER A 105 -4.72 -10.29 14.83
CA SER A 105 -5.04 -10.00 16.23
C SER A 105 -6.18 -8.99 16.32
N THR A 106 -6.60 -8.65 17.54
CA THR A 106 -7.66 -7.67 17.79
C THR A 106 -7.22 -6.26 17.36
N THR A 107 -8.13 -5.50 16.75
CA THR A 107 -7.89 -4.12 16.29
C THR A 107 -7.30 -3.22 17.38
N LEU A 108 -7.82 -3.29 18.61
CA LEU A 108 -7.31 -2.50 19.74
C LEU A 108 -5.85 -2.83 20.07
N ARG A 109 -5.48 -4.11 20.00
CA ARG A 109 -4.11 -4.58 20.29
C ARG A 109 -3.14 -4.11 19.22
N MET A 110 -3.52 -4.23 17.95
CA MET A 110 -2.71 -3.76 16.81
C MET A 110 -2.58 -2.24 16.81
N ALA A 111 -3.66 -1.50 17.07
CA ALA A 111 -3.61 -0.05 17.21
C ALA A 111 -2.63 0.38 18.31
N ASN A 112 -2.63 -0.31 19.45
CA ASN A 112 -1.68 -0.03 20.53
C ASN A 112 -0.22 -0.37 20.13
N LEU A 113 0.04 -1.50 19.45
CA LEU A 113 1.39 -1.80 18.95
C LEU A 113 1.89 -0.74 17.98
N ILE A 114 1.07 -0.35 17.01
CA ILE A 114 1.43 0.70 16.04
C ILE A 114 1.65 2.02 16.76
N SER A 115 0.81 2.36 17.75
CA SER A 115 0.99 3.53 18.61
C SER A 115 2.34 3.53 19.32
N GLN A 116 2.74 2.38 19.88
CA GLN A 116 4.02 2.22 20.58
C GLN A 116 5.19 2.32 19.61
N THR A 117 5.14 1.62 18.47
CA THR A 117 6.21 1.67 17.46
C THR A 117 6.37 3.08 16.90
N PHE A 118 5.29 3.80 16.61
CA PHE A 118 5.37 5.21 16.22
C PHE A 118 5.99 6.09 17.32
N SER A 119 5.74 5.79 18.59
CA SER A 119 6.34 6.53 19.70
C SER A 119 7.86 6.27 19.82
N GLU A 120 8.33 5.11 19.38
CA GLU A 120 9.73 4.71 19.40
C GLU A 120 10.50 5.19 18.16
N THR A 121 9.93 5.04 16.95
CA THR A 121 10.61 5.31 15.68
C THR A 121 10.20 6.64 15.04
N GLY A 122 8.99 7.12 15.32
CA GLY A 122 8.39 8.27 14.63
C GLY A 122 7.83 7.96 13.23
N GLU A 123 7.85 6.70 12.80
CA GLU A 123 7.45 6.26 11.45
C GLU A 123 6.13 5.47 11.46
N CYS A 124 5.36 5.56 10.37
CA CYS A 124 4.04 4.93 10.21
C CYS A 124 4.06 3.84 9.11
N ASP A 125 4.89 2.81 9.30
CA ASP A 125 5.09 1.76 8.29
C ASP A 125 4.02 0.66 8.30
N PHE A 126 3.25 0.59 9.38
CA PHE A 126 2.25 -0.47 9.59
C PHE A 126 0.84 0.06 9.44
N TYR A 127 -0.03 -0.78 8.88
CA TYR A 127 -1.45 -0.47 8.72
C TYR A 127 -2.30 -1.65 9.19
N ILE A 128 -3.55 -1.35 9.52
CA ILE A 128 -4.57 -2.36 9.85
C ILE A 128 -5.48 -2.51 8.62
N SER A 129 -5.81 -3.75 8.25
CA SER A 129 -6.76 -4.04 7.16
C SER A 129 -8.13 -3.42 7.42
N ARG A 130 -8.84 -3.04 6.35
CA ARG A 130 -10.19 -2.45 6.46
C ARG A 130 -11.25 -3.47 6.88
N GLN A 131 -11.12 -4.72 6.43
CA GLN A 131 -12.08 -5.76 6.77
C GLN A 131 -11.82 -6.27 8.19
N THR A 132 -12.89 -6.30 9.00
CA THR A 132 -12.92 -7.08 10.25
C THR A 132 -13.76 -8.33 10.01
N PHE A 133 -13.28 -9.48 10.45
CA PHE A 133 -13.92 -10.78 10.21
C PHE A 133 -14.41 -11.47 11.48
N ILE A 134 -13.93 -11.03 12.66
CA ILE A 134 -14.41 -11.50 13.97
C ILE A 134 -14.73 -10.28 14.83
N SER A 135 -15.98 -10.22 15.31
CA SER A 135 -16.40 -9.23 16.30
C SER A 135 -16.02 -9.72 17.69
N ASN A 136 -15.14 -8.98 18.37
CA ASN A 136 -14.73 -9.29 19.73
C ASN A 136 -15.24 -8.22 20.70
N THR A 137 -15.86 -8.64 21.80
CA THR A 137 -16.35 -7.75 22.86
C THR A 137 -15.49 -7.95 24.10
N HIS A 138 -15.02 -6.85 24.69
CA HIS A 138 -14.30 -6.90 25.96
C HIS A 138 -15.29 -6.73 27.11
N SER A 139 -15.25 -7.64 28.08
CA SER A 139 -16.14 -7.63 29.24
C SER A 139 -15.35 -7.80 30.54
N ILE A 140 -15.87 -7.25 31.63
CA ILE A 140 -15.35 -7.51 32.97
C ILE A 140 -15.94 -8.84 33.44
N ILE A 141 -15.08 -9.75 33.87
CA ILE A 141 -15.47 -11.07 34.35
C ILE A 141 -15.46 -11.07 35.87
N THR A 142 -16.58 -11.46 36.49
CA THR A 142 -16.72 -11.61 37.94
C THR A 142 -16.90 -13.09 38.31
N GLN A 143 -16.69 -13.43 39.58
CA GLN A 143 -16.99 -14.77 40.07
C GLN A 143 -18.49 -15.07 39.88
N LYS A 144 -18.81 -16.30 39.50
CA LYS A 144 -20.19 -16.80 39.40
C LYS A 144 -20.94 -16.48 40.70
N SER A 145 -22.14 -15.90 40.57
CA SER A 145 -23.00 -15.43 41.67
C SER A 145 -22.41 -14.38 42.62
N SER A 146 -21.39 -13.61 42.21
CA SER A 146 -20.91 -12.49 43.02
C SER A 146 -21.96 -11.37 43.12
N PRO A 147 -22.27 -10.86 44.34
CA PRO A 147 -23.20 -9.75 44.53
C PRO A 147 -22.70 -8.43 43.93
N LEU A 148 -21.42 -8.35 43.56
CA LEU A 148 -20.81 -7.17 42.94
C LEU A 148 -21.13 -7.04 41.44
N THR A 149 -21.57 -8.11 40.79
CA THR A 149 -21.87 -8.13 39.35
C THR A 149 -22.85 -7.03 38.91
N PRO A 150 -24.03 -6.85 39.55
CA PRO A 150 -24.95 -5.77 39.17
C PRO A 150 -24.38 -4.38 39.44
N ALA A 151 -23.62 -4.20 40.53
CA ALA A 151 -22.98 -2.93 40.84
C ALA A 151 -21.93 -2.54 39.79
N ILE A 152 -21.08 -3.48 39.39
CA ILE A 152 -20.06 -3.29 38.34
C ILE A 152 -20.74 -3.03 37.00
N SER A 153 -21.78 -3.78 36.65
CA SER A 153 -22.51 -3.58 35.40
C SER A 153 -23.07 -2.16 35.30
N ASN A 154 -23.75 -1.68 36.35
CA ASN A 154 -24.28 -0.32 36.38
C ASN A 154 -23.19 0.75 36.28
N TRP A 155 -22.05 0.51 36.94
CA TRP A 155 -20.90 1.41 36.85
C TRP A 155 -20.32 1.46 35.43
N VAL A 156 -20.12 0.31 34.79
CA VAL A 156 -19.64 0.23 33.40
C VAL A 156 -20.58 0.98 32.46
N THR A 157 -21.90 0.79 32.60
CA THR A 157 -22.89 1.51 31.79
C THR A 157 -22.75 3.02 31.95
N ARG A 158 -22.63 3.53 33.19
CA ARG A 158 -22.44 4.97 33.44
C ARG A 158 -21.14 5.51 32.84
N VAL A 159 -20.04 4.74 32.91
CA VAL A 159 -18.74 5.12 32.33
C VAL A 159 -18.83 5.19 30.80
N LEU A 160 -19.58 4.28 30.18
CA LEU A 160 -19.82 4.25 28.73
C LEU A 160 -20.72 5.41 28.30
N GLU A 161 -21.85 5.63 28.98
CA GLU A 161 -22.82 6.69 28.70
C GLU A 161 -22.20 8.09 28.89
N ALA A 162 -21.34 8.26 29.90
CA ALA A 162 -20.59 9.50 30.09
C ALA A 162 -19.47 9.71 29.05
N GLY A 163 -19.23 8.74 28.15
CA GLY A 163 -18.18 8.82 27.12
C GLY A 163 -16.75 8.71 27.66
N ILE A 164 -16.60 8.42 28.95
CA ILE A 164 -15.29 8.36 29.63
C ILE A 164 -14.40 7.28 28.99
N PHE A 165 -14.98 6.12 28.66
CA PHE A 165 -14.26 5.05 27.97
C PHE A 165 -13.68 5.50 26.62
N ASN A 166 -14.48 6.24 25.84
CA ASN A 166 -14.03 6.74 24.53
C ASN A 166 -12.92 7.78 24.70
N HIS A 167 -13.05 8.67 25.70
CA HIS A 167 -12.02 9.66 26.01
C HIS A 167 -10.68 9.00 26.40
N TRP A 168 -10.70 8.04 27.32
CA TRP A 168 -9.48 7.32 27.72
C TRP A 168 -8.88 6.52 26.57
N THR A 169 -9.71 5.83 25.78
CA THR A 169 -9.24 5.07 24.61
C THR A 169 -8.58 5.98 23.59
N ALA A 170 -9.19 7.14 23.29
CA ALA A 170 -8.62 8.12 22.37
C ALA A 170 -7.32 8.74 22.93
N SER A 171 -7.27 9.01 24.24
CA SER A 171 -6.06 9.54 24.89
C SER A 171 -4.92 8.54 24.89
N SER A 172 -5.18 7.26 25.16
CA SER A 172 -4.17 6.20 25.16
C SER A 172 -3.65 5.87 23.76
N LEU A 173 -4.47 6.08 22.72
CA LEU A 173 -4.14 5.81 21.32
C LEU A 173 -3.87 7.08 20.50
N ARG A 174 -3.54 8.20 21.16
CA ARG A 174 -3.29 9.48 20.48
C ARG A 174 -2.19 9.37 19.43
N ASN A 175 -1.14 8.60 19.71
CA ASN A 175 -0.04 8.40 18.78
C ASN A 175 -0.45 7.57 17.55
N TYR A 176 -1.35 6.59 17.73
CA TYR A 176 -1.96 5.87 16.61
C TYR A 176 -2.79 6.76 15.68
N THR A 177 -3.47 7.81 16.20
CA THR A 177 -4.25 8.71 15.33
C THR A 177 -3.41 9.44 14.28
N ASN A 178 -2.13 9.69 14.56
CA ASN A 178 -1.19 10.25 13.59
C ASN A 178 -0.99 9.31 12.39
N CYS A 179 -0.86 8.00 12.65
CA CYS A 179 -0.73 7.00 11.58
C CYS A 179 -2.06 6.64 10.92
N ARG A 180 -3.19 6.76 11.64
CA ARG A 180 -4.53 6.52 11.08
C ARG A 180 -4.88 7.51 9.96
N GLN A 181 -4.27 8.69 9.99
CA GLN A 181 -4.42 9.74 8.98
C GLN A 181 -3.43 9.63 7.81
N SER A 182 -2.62 8.57 7.77
CA SER A 182 -1.94 8.14 6.54
C SER A 182 -3.00 7.57 5.58
N SER A 183 -3.83 8.48 5.06
CA SER A 183 -4.73 8.23 3.96
C SER A 183 -3.92 7.58 2.86
N SER A 184 -4.47 6.55 2.22
CA SER A 184 -3.86 5.94 1.02
C SER A 184 -3.60 6.97 -0.09
N LYS A 185 -4.06 8.21 0.08
CA LYS A 185 -3.74 9.40 -0.69
C LYS A 185 -2.80 10.30 0.14
N ILE A 186 -1.49 10.18 -0.07
CA ILE A 186 -0.55 11.18 0.46
C ILE A 186 -0.29 12.20 -0.65
N THR A 187 -0.51 13.48 -0.36
CA THR A 187 -0.10 14.59 -1.21
C THR A 187 1.39 14.79 -0.98
N ILE A 188 2.21 14.07 -1.73
CA ILE A 188 3.66 14.15 -1.58
C ILE A 188 4.20 15.25 -2.49
N LEU A 189 4.78 16.31 -1.93
CA LEU A 189 5.76 17.16 -2.62
C LEU A 189 7.10 16.39 -2.73
N SER A 190 7.10 15.21 -3.36
CA SER A 190 8.34 14.46 -3.57
C SER A 190 9.01 14.89 -4.88
N ALA A 191 10.33 15.01 -4.84
CA ALA A 191 11.15 15.13 -6.03
C ALA A 191 10.84 13.98 -7.00
N ILE A 192 10.60 14.31 -8.26
CA ILE A 192 10.27 13.34 -9.32
C ILE A 192 11.44 12.36 -9.46
N SER A 193 11.16 11.06 -9.35
CA SER A 193 12.17 10.00 -9.43
C SER A 193 12.76 9.92 -10.85
N MET A 194 14.08 9.73 -10.95
CA MET A 194 14.79 9.61 -12.25
C MET A 194 14.20 8.54 -13.17
N LYS A 195 13.59 7.48 -12.60
CA LYS A 195 12.93 6.42 -13.39
C LYS A 195 11.77 6.93 -14.24
N SER A 196 11.08 7.99 -13.83
CA SER A 196 9.97 8.58 -14.58
C SER A 196 10.43 9.36 -15.81
N ILE A 197 11.65 9.91 -15.80
CA ILE A 197 12.20 10.73 -16.90
C ILE A 197 12.91 9.87 -17.94
N LEU A 198 13.28 8.63 -17.59
CA LEU A 198 13.97 7.69 -18.47
C LEU A 198 13.23 7.45 -19.80
N GLY A 199 11.90 7.41 -19.78
CA GLY A 199 11.09 7.26 -20.99
C GLY A 199 11.25 8.43 -21.97
N ILE A 200 11.32 9.66 -21.46
CA ILE A 200 11.51 10.87 -22.28
C ILE A 200 12.92 10.89 -22.89
N ILE A 201 13.93 10.57 -22.08
CA ILE A 201 15.33 10.48 -22.54
C ILE A 201 15.48 9.38 -23.60
N GLY A 202 14.81 8.23 -23.41
CA GLY A 202 14.80 7.13 -24.37
C GLY A 202 14.20 7.52 -25.72
N MET A 203 13.07 8.23 -25.72
CA MET A 203 12.44 8.73 -26.95
C MET A 203 13.34 9.73 -27.69
N LEU A 204 13.99 10.65 -26.96
CA LEU A 204 14.95 11.60 -27.55
C LEU A 204 16.13 10.87 -28.19
N GLY A 205 16.69 9.88 -27.49
CA GLY A 205 17.80 9.07 -27.99
C GLY A 205 17.44 8.32 -29.27
N LEU A 206 16.25 7.71 -29.32
CA LEU A 206 15.78 6.97 -30.48
C LEU A 206 15.54 7.89 -31.69
N GLY A 207 15.01 9.09 -31.45
CA GLY A 207 14.86 10.12 -32.48
C GLY A 207 16.21 10.58 -33.05
N LEU A 208 17.21 10.80 -32.21
CA LEU A 208 18.57 11.17 -32.65
C LEU A 208 19.23 10.05 -33.45
N ILE A 209 19.09 8.80 -33.02
CA ILE A 209 19.62 7.64 -33.76
C ILE A 209 18.98 7.54 -35.16
N ALA A 210 17.66 7.71 -35.26
CA ALA A 210 16.96 7.71 -36.54
C ALA A 210 17.42 8.86 -37.45
N ALA A 211 17.56 10.08 -36.91
CA ALA A 211 18.05 11.23 -37.66
C ALA A 211 19.48 11.02 -38.18
N ILE A 212 20.38 10.49 -37.35
CA ILE A 212 21.75 10.13 -37.75
C ILE A 212 21.72 9.06 -38.85
N ALA A 213 20.87 8.04 -38.73
CA ALA A 213 20.76 6.99 -39.74
C ALA A 213 20.29 7.54 -41.09
N VAL A 214 19.29 8.42 -41.10
CA VAL A 214 18.82 9.09 -42.33
C VAL A 214 19.92 9.95 -42.93
N PHE A 215 20.63 10.74 -42.12
CA PHE A 215 21.74 11.56 -42.59
C PHE A 215 22.88 10.72 -43.18
N CYS A 216 23.22 9.60 -42.54
CA CYS A 216 24.22 8.66 -43.06
C CYS A 216 23.78 8.03 -44.40
N LEU A 217 22.50 7.68 -44.54
CA LEU A 217 21.94 7.17 -45.79
C LEU A 217 21.99 8.22 -46.90
N GLU A 218 21.62 9.47 -46.61
CA GLU A 218 21.72 10.57 -47.58
C GLU A 218 23.16 10.78 -48.06
N LEU A 219 24.14 10.74 -47.15
CA LEU A 219 25.56 10.83 -47.51
C LEU A 219 26.00 9.66 -48.40
N PHE A 220 25.54 8.44 -48.10
CA PHE A 220 25.89 7.24 -48.86
C PHE A 220 25.29 7.26 -50.27
N VAL A 221 24.02 7.62 -50.39
CA VAL A 221 23.32 7.77 -51.68
C VAL A 221 23.96 8.89 -52.51
N THR A 222 24.29 10.03 -51.89
CA THR A 222 24.95 11.13 -52.58
C THR A 222 26.34 10.74 -53.07
N ARG A 223 27.12 10.00 -52.25
CA ARG A 223 28.43 9.46 -52.65
C ARG A 223 28.32 8.48 -53.83
N PHE A 224 27.33 7.58 -53.81
CA PHE A 224 27.10 6.62 -54.91
C PHE A 224 26.65 7.30 -56.21
N ASN A 225 25.74 8.28 -56.12
CA ASN A 225 25.28 9.04 -57.29
C ASN A 225 26.36 9.98 -57.85
N CYS A 226 27.27 10.48 -57.02
CA CYS A 226 28.40 11.28 -57.50
C CYS A 226 29.47 10.41 -58.17
N ALA A 227 29.77 9.22 -57.63
CA ALA A 227 30.71 8.27 -58.23
C ALA A 227 30.24 7.72 -59.59
N THR A 228 28.92 7.62 -59.81
CA THR A 228 28.34 7.21 -61.09
C THR A 228 28.21 8.34 -62.12
N PHE A 229 28.38 9.61 -61.72
CA PHE A 229 28.34 10.74 -62.66
C PHE A 229 29.72 11.03 -63.29
N ASP A 230 30.81 10.52 -62.72
CA ASP A 230 32.18 10.67 -63.25
C ASP A 230 32.48 9.73 -64.44
N GLU A 231 31.57 8.80 -64.77
CA GLU A 231 31.67 7.90 -65.93
C GLU A 231 30.77 8.27 -67.13
N ARG A 232 30.22 9.49 -67.21
CA ARG A 232 29.64 9.97 -68.47
C ARG A 232 30.72 10.72 -69.28
N PRO A 233 31.35 10.10 -70.29
CA PRO A 233 32.27 10.80 -71.16
C PRO A 233 31.52 11.89 -71.92
N LEU A 234 32.14 13.07 -71.93
CA LEU A 234 31.85 14.18 -72.82
C LEU A 234 32.02 13.68 -74.27
N HIS A 235 30.96 13.15 -74.87
CA HIS A 235 30.90 12.91 -76.31
C HIS A 235 30.01 13.97 -76.96
N THR A 236 30.71 14.81 -77.75
CA THR A 236 30.29 15.75 -78.81
C THR A 236 29.44 16.94 -78.43
#